data_AF-A0A3D2IBD4-F1
#
_entry.id   AF-A0A3D2IBD4-F1
#
_cell.length_a   1.000
_cell.length_b   1.000
_cell.length_c   1.000
_cell.angle_alpha   90.00
_cell.angle_beta   90.00
_cell.angle_gamma   90.00
#
_symmetry.space_group_name_H-M   'P 1'
#
loop_
_entity.id
_entity.type
_entity.pdbx_description
1 polymer ?
#
loop_
_entity_poly.entity_id
_entity_poly.type
_entity_poly.pdbx_seq_one_letter_code
_entity_poly.pdbx_strand_id
1 'polypeptide(L)'
;MELPEGLTEQEVLDIIDKTVAYLSPSFKFGYFDIEDMKQEGVIFCIEALPSFNFKKSCQDNIGDALLTFLKTHVRWRFLNMRRKSLSRVEPPVCDCELCKNDSPNRLDCKKYEKWIKRNLAKRSLMEPFDVEEVYNQSVSFTPDVEQKVFSDNIINLLNEHIPVSLRADYRKFVDGASIPKSRRENLIHEIKIIIKKHWGSN
;
A
#
# COMPACT_ATOMS: atom_id res chain seq x y z
N MET A 1 -6.35 -33.56 10.94
CA MET A 1 -7.36 -32.50 10.83
C MET A 1 -8.61 -32.99 11.53
N GLU A 2 -9.20 -32.22 12.45
CA GLU A 2 -10.50 -32.57 13.02
C GLU A 2 -11.59 -32.19 12.03
N LEU A 3 -12.42 -33.15 11.64
CA LEU A 3 -13.44 -32.96 10.61
C LEU A 3 -14.78 -32.58 11.25
N PRO A 4 -15.49 -31.59 10.71
CA PRO A 4 -16.88 -31.32 11.10
C PRO A 4 -17.77 -32.55 10.88
N GLU A 5 -18.60 -32.88 11.87
CA GLU A 5 -19.56 -33.97 11.76
C GLU A 5 -20.48 -33.78 10.54
N GLY A 6 -20.61 -34.78 9.67
CA GLY A 6 -21.49 -34.72 8.50
C GLY A 6 -20.85 -34.19 7.21
N LEU A 7 -19.54 -33.92 7.21
CA LEU A 7 -18.77 -33.66 6.00
C LEU A 7 -17.65 -34.69 5.82
N THR A 8 -17.41 -35.07 4.57
CA THR A 8 -16.23 -35.85 4.19
C THR A 8 -14.99 -34.97 4.14
N GLU A 9 -13.81 -35.60 4.23
CA GLU A 9 -12.54 -34.87 4.12
C GLU A 9 -12.43 -34.11 2.78
N GLN A 10 -12.84 -34.72 1.66
CA GLN A 10 -12.79 -34.08 0.35
C GLN A 10 -13.69 -32.86 0.29
N GLU A 11 -14.92 -32.93 0.82
CA GLU A 11 -15.81 -31.78 0.85
C GLU A 11 -15.24 -30.63 1.69
N VAL A 12 -14.59 -30.95 2.81
CA VAL A 12 -13.90 -29.94 3.63
C VAL A 12 -12.76 -29.28 2.84
N LEU A 13 -11.91 -30.07 2.18
CA LEU A 13 -10.81 -29.56 1.36
C LEU A 13 -11.33 -28.66 0.22
N ASP A 14 -12.39 -29.09 -0.47
CA ASP A 14 -13.01 -28.30 -1.53
C ASP A 14 -13.56 -26.95 -1.01
N ILE A 15 -14.11 -26.93 0.21
CA ILE A 15 -14.61 -25.71 0.85
C ILE A 15 -13.45 -24.78 1.25
N ILE A 16 -12.33 -25.35 1.74
CA ILE A 16 -11.11 -24.60 2.05
C ILE A 16 -10.58 -23.95 0.77
N ASP A 17 -10.42 -24.72 -0.30
CA ASP A 17 -9.92 -24.24 -1.58
C ASP A 17 -10.80 -23.11 -2.14
N LYS A 18 -12.12 -23.28 -2.10
CA LYS A 18 -13.08 -22.22 -2.47
C LYS A 18 -12.91 -20.97 -1.61
N THR A 19 -12.67 -21.12 -0.32
CA THR A 19 -12.49 -20.00 0.61
C THR A 19 -11.23 -19.20 0.29
N VAL A 20 -10.09 -19.88 0.17
CA VAL A 20 -8.80 -19.22 -0.06
C VAL A 20 -8.71 -18.64 -1.47
N ALA A 21 -9.20 -19.35 -2.49
CA ALA A 21 -9.23 -18.83 -3.86
C ALA A 21 -10.06 -17.54 -3.98
N TYR A 22 -11.14 -17.44 -3.21
CA TYR A 22 -11.97 -16.23 -3.18
C TYR A 22 -11.29 -15.05 -2.48
N LEU A 23 -10.59 -15.28 -1.36
CA LEU A 23 -10.03 -14.20 -0.54
C LEU A 23 -8.64 -13.76 -1.02
N SER A 24 -7.72 -14.69 -1.32
CA SER A 24 -6.30 -14.41 -1.54
C SER A 24 -6.02 -13.27 -2.54
N PRO A 25 -6.70 -13.15 -3.70
CA PRO A 25 -6.44 -12.08 -4.66
C PRO A 25 -6.63 -10.66 -4.10
N SER A 26 -7.54 -10.49 -3.13
CA SER A 26 -7.84 -9.20 -2.49
C SER A 26 -6.90 -8.86 -1.33
N PHE A 27 -6.06 -9.81 -0.92
CA PHE A 27 -5.24 -9.71 0.29
C PHE A 27 -3.74 -9.85 0.02
N LYS A 28 -3.28 -9.70 -1.23
CA LYS A 28 -1.85 -9.52 -1.52
C LYS A 28 -1.30 -8.23 -0.90
N PHE A 29 -0.10 -8.26 -0.34
CA PHE A 29 0.59 -7.07 0.19
C PHE A 29 2.09 -7.30 0.38
N GLY A 30 2.89 -6.24 0.22
CA GLY A 30 4.35 -6.37 0.26
C GLY A 30 4.83 -7.42 -0.75
N TYR A 31 5.68 -8.34 -0.28
CA TYR A 31 6.14 -9.49 -1.06
C TYR A 31 5.15 -10.68 -1.09
N PHE A 32 4.06 -10.66 -0.31
CA PHE A 32 3.10 -11.77 -0.31
C PHE A 32 2.25 -11.74 -1.57
N ASP A 33 2.46 -12.74 -2.43
CA ASP A 33 1.70 -12.93 -3.66
C ASP A 33 0.40 -13.73 -3.43
N ILE A 34 -0.30 -14.08 -4.50
CA ILE A 34 -1.58 -14.79 -4.39
C ILE A 34 -1.39 -16.21 -3.84
N GLU A 35 -0.32 -16.90 -4.23
CA GLU A 35 -0.05 -18.27 -3.81
C GLU A 35 0.39 -18.32 -2.36
N ASP A 36 1.22 -17.37 -1.91
CA ASP A 36 1.57 -17.23 -0.50
C ASP A 36 0.31 -17.03 0.35
N MET A 37 -0.58 -16.14 -0.08
CA MET A 37 -1.82 -15.86 0.62
C MET A 37 -2.75 -17.08 0.64
N LYS A 38 -2.78 -17.89 -0.42
CA LYS A 38 -3.56 -19.16 -0.41
C LYS A 38 -3.00 -20.14 0.60
N GLN A 39 -1.68 -20.34 0.63
CA GLN A 39 -1.04 -21.27 1.57
C GLN A 39 -1.32 -20.87 3.03
N GLU A 40 -1.12 -19.60 3.37
CA GLU A 40 -1.45 -19.08 4.70
C GLU A 40 -2.96 -19.20 5.01
N GLY A 41 -3.81 -18.97 4.01
CA GLY A 41 -5.26 -19.17 4.13
C GLY A 41 -5.63 -20.61 4.50
N VAL A 42 -4.98 -21.60 3.88
CA VAL A 42 -5.22 -23.02 4.16
C VAL A 42 -4.83 -23.34 5.60
N ILE A 43 -3.68 -22.84 6.07
CA ILE A 43 -3.24 -23.01 7.46
C ILE A 43 -4.30 -22.45 8.42
N PHE A 44 -4.77 -21.22 8.19
CA PHE A 44 -5.82 -20.62 9.03
C PHE A 44 -7.14 -21.39 9.00
N CYS A 45 -7.51 -21.98 7.86
CA CYS A 45 -8.68 -22.85 7.80
C CYS A 45 -8.51 -24.08 8.68
N ILE A 46 -7.39 -24.80 8.57
CA ILE A 46 -7.11 -26.01 9.34
C ILE A 46 -7.10 -25.72 10.84
N GLU A 47 -6.47 -24.61 11.26
CA GLU A 47 -6.46 -24.15 12.65
C GLU A 47 -7.87 -23.83 13.18
N ALA A 48 -8.77 -23.35 12.31
CA ALA A 48 -10.11 -22.92 12.70
C ALA A 48 -11.12 -24.07 12.77
N LEU A 49 -10.90 -25.18 12.05
CA LEU A 49 -11.85 -26.30 11.96
C LEU A 49 -12.33 -26.85 13.32
N PRO A 50 -11.46 -27.09 14.32
CA PRO A 50 -11.89 -27.56 15.64
C PRO A 50 -12.89 -26.63 16.34
N SER A 51 -12.88 -25.35 16.00
CA SER A 51 -13.77 -24.34 16.60
C SER A 51 -15.09 -24.15 15.86
N PHE A 52 -15.27 -24.82 14.72
CA PHE A 52 -16.49 -24.73 13.93
C PHE A 52 -17.68 -25.35 14.68
N ASN A 53 -18.80 -24.63 14.69
CA ASN A 53 -20.02 -25.09 15.35
C ASN A 53 -21.23 -24.75 14.49
N PHE A 54 -21.80 -25.78 13.84
CA PHE A 54 -22.94 -25.63 12.96
C PHE A 54 -24.18 -25.04 13.65
N LYS A 55 -24.39 -25.32 14.94
CA LYS A 55 -25.56 -24.81 15.70
C LYS A 55 -25.58 -23.29 15.85
N LYS A 56 -24.45 -22.61 15.63
CA LYS A 56 -24.33 -21.15 15.64
C LYS A 56 -24.57 -20.52 14.26
N SER A 57 -24.71 -21.35 13.22
CA SER A 57 -24.96 -20.90 11.86
C SER A 57 -26.44 -20.61 11.64
N CYS A 58 -26.72 -19.63 10.78
CA CYS A 58 -28.06 -19.40 10.23
C CYS A 58 -28.30 -20.13 8.90
N GLN A 59 -27.31 -20.86 8.40
CA GLN A 59 -27.39 -21.60 7.14
C GLN A 59 -28.02 -22.98 7.36
N ASP A 60 -28.81 -23.43 6.38
CA ASP A 60 -29.45 -24.74 6.41
C ASP A 60 -28.49 -25.88 6.05
N ASN A 61 -27.49 -25.61 5.20
CA ASN A 61 -26.48 -26.57 4.75
C ASN A 61 -25.17 -26.41 5.55
N ILE A 62 -24.61 -27.54 6.01
CA ILE A 62 -23.36 -27.54 6.79
C ILE A 62 -22.14 -27.05 5.99
N GLY A 63 -22.07 -27.33 4.69
CA GLY A 63 -21.02 -26.86 3.81
C GLY A 63 -21.06 -25.35 3.63
N ASP A 64 -22.24 -24.76 3.43
CA ASP A 64 -22.42 -23.31 3.32
C ASP A 64 -22.14 -22.60 4.64
N ALA A 65 -22.53 -23.22 5.76
CA ALA A 65 -22.18 -22.76 7.10
C ALA A 65 -20.66 -22.72 7.30
N LEU A 66 -19.96 -23.81 6.92
CA LEU A 66 -18.51 -23.90 7.03
C LEU A 66 -17.83 -22.87 6.13
N LEU A 67 -18.27 -22.74 4.88
CA LEU A 67 -17.75 -21.74 3.93
C LEU A 67 -17.87 -20.32 4.50
N THR A 68 -19.02 -19.97 5.07
CA THR A 68 -19.27 -18.64 5.66
C THR A 68 -18.39 -18.40 6.89
N PHE A 69 -18.28 -19.40 7.76
CA PHE A 69 -17.41 -19.38 8.93
C PHE A 69 -15.95 -19.17 8.54
N LEU A 70 -15.42 -20.00 7.62
CA LEU A 70 -14.03 -19.93 7.17
C LEU A 70 -13.73 -18.62 6.44
N LYS A 71 -14.62 -18.15 5.55
CA LYS A 71 -14.47 -16.84 4.89
C LYS A 71 -14.31 -15.71 5.90
N THR A 72 -15.14 -15.73 6.95
CA THR A 72 -15.07 -14.71 8.01
C THR A 72 -13.77 -14.84 8.79
N HIS A 73 -13.42 -16.05 9.23
CA HIS A 73 -12.21 -16.32 10.00
C HIS A 73 -10.94 -15.92 9.25
N VAL A 74 -10.74 -16.45 8.04
CA VAL A 74 -9.57 -16.19 7.18
C VAL A 74 -9.46 -14.71 6.84
N ARG A 75 -10.57 -14.03 6.54
CA ARG A 75 -10.58 -12.58 6.29
C ARG A 75 -10.00 -11.81 7.49
N TRP A 76 -10.41 -12.15 8.71
CA TRP A 76 -9.87 -11.50 9.91
C TRP A 76 -8.40 -11.83 10.14
N ARG A 77 -7.99 -13.08 9.87
CA ARG A 77 -6.58 -13.50 9.96
C ARG A 77 -5.71 -12.74 8.97
N PHE A 78 -6.11 -12.63 7.70
CA PHE A 78 -5.40 -11.83 6.70
C PHE A 78 -5.32 -10.34 7.07
N LEU A 79 -6.40 -9.75 7.57
CA LEU A 79 -6.37 -8.38 8.08
C LEU A 79 -5.37 -8.21 9.23
N ASN A 80 -5.32 -9.17 10.15
CA ASN A 80 -4.38 -9.15 11.27
C ASN A 80 -2.93 -9.34 10.82
N MET A 81 -2.70 -10.24 9.86
CA MET A 81 -1.38 -10.46 9.24
C MET A 81 -0.88 -9.18 8.58
N ARG A 82 -1.71 -8.52 7.75
CA ARG A 82 -1.38 -7.23 7.14
C ARG A 82 -1.08 -6.14 8.18
N ARG A 83 -1.86 -6.08 9.28
CA ARG A 83 -1.61 -5.12 10.38
C ARG A 83 -0.30 -5.40 11.12
N LYS A 84 0.07 -6.68 11.24
CA LYS A 84 1.31 -7.11 11.90
C LYS A 84 2.51 -6.76 11.03
N SER A 85 2.45 -7.11 9.75
CA SER A 85 3.61 -7.06 8.85
C SER A 85 3.76 -5.73 8.11
N LEU A 86 2.67 -5.09 7.66
CA LEU A 86 2.75 -3.88 6.83
C LEU A 86 2.45 -2.59 7.61
N SER A 87 1.20 -2.37 8.01
CA SER A 87 0.82 -1.12 8.67
C SER A 87 -0.54 -1.22 9.37
N ARG A 88 -0.74 -0.37 10.38
CA ARG A 88 -2.08 -0.08 10.92
C ARG A 88 -2.55 1.23 10.31
N VAL A 89 -3.73 1.24 9.66
CA VAL A 89 -4.28 2.44 9.01
C VAL A 89 -4.73 3.47 10.05
N GLU A 90 -5.35 3.00 11.12
CA GLU A 90 -5.88 3.87 12.17
C GLU A 90 -4.76 4.32 13.12
N PRO A 91 -4.62 5.63 13.36
CA PRO A 91 -3.70 6.15 14.37
C PRO A 91 -4.19 5.79 15.78
N PRO A 92 -3.31 5.79 16.79
CA PRO A 92 -3.71 5.57 18.16
C PRO A 92 -4.66 6.67 18.62
N VAL A 93 -5.70 6.29 19.37
CA VAL A 93 -6.56 7.24 20.07
C VAL A 93 -5.71 8.10 20.99
N CYS A 94 -5.83 9.42 20.85
CA CYS A 94 -5.02 10.39 21.58
C CYS A 94 -5.83 11.66 21.83
N ASP A 95 -5.90 12.07 23.10
CA ASP A 95 -6.73 13.21 23.53
C ASP A 95 -5.98 14.55 23.53
N CYS A 96 -4.76 14.60 22.98
CA CYS A 96 -3.98 15.83 22.93
C CYS A 96 -4.47 16.77 21.84
N GLU A 97 -4.25 18.08 22.04
CA GLU A 97 -4.67 19.13 21.11
C GLU A 97 -4.04 18.97 19.72
N LEU A 98 -2.81 18.45 19.64
CA LEU A 98 -2.12 18.16 18.37
C LEU A 98 -2.77 17.05 17.55
N CYS A 99 -3.51 16.15 18.20
CA CYS A 99 -4.19 15.03 17.54
C CYS A 99 -5.67 15.31 17.25
N LYS A 100 -6.24 16.34 17.88
CA LYS A 100 -7.56 16.89 17.59
C LYS A 100 -7.40 17.78 16.35
N ASN A 101 -8.11 17.44 15.26
CA ASN A 101 -8.15 18.23 14.01
C ASN A 101 -6.84 18.24 13.19
N ASP A 102 -6.48 17.10 12.59
CA ASP A 102 -5.45 16.92 11.54
C ASP A 102 -4.36 18.00 11.48
N SER A 103 -3.74 18.26 12.64
CA SER A 103 -2.87 19.41 12.82
C SER A 103 -1.59 19.21 12.01
N PRO A 104 -1.02 20.26 11.39
CA PRO A 104 0.29 20.16 10.74
C PRO A 104 1.39 19.70 11.73
N ASN A 105 1.18 19.91 13.03
CA ASN A 105 2.13 19.57 14.09
C ASN A 105 1.85 18.21 14.75
N ARG A 106 1.11 17.32 14.09
CA ARG A 106 0.72 16.02 14.66
C ARG A 106 1.93 15.13 14.99
N LEU A 107 3.05 15.31 14.31
CA LEU A 107 4.31 14.60 14.57
C LEU A 107 4.94 14.97 15.92
N ASP A 108 4.61 16.14 16.49
CA ASP A 108 5.09 16.53 17.82
C ASP A 108 4.39 15.71 18.93
N CYS A 109 3.29 15.01 18.61
CA CYS A 109 2.69 14.05 19.51
C CYS A 109 3.50 12.75 19.55
N LYS A 110 4.18 12.49 20.68
CA LYS A 110 4.96 11.28 20.95
C LYS A 110 4.22 9.96 20.62
N LYS A 111 2.90 9.89 20.86
CA LYS A 111 2.10 8.68 20.56
C LYS A 111 1.96 8.47 19.05
N TYR A 112 1.67 9.54 18.32
CA TYR A 112 1.51 9.53 16.87
C TYR A 112 2.85 9.28 16.16
N GLU A 113 3.91 9.97 16.59
CA GLU A 113 5.28 9.79 16.11
C GLU A 113 5.73 8.32 16.23
N LYS A 114 5.53 7.71 17.41
CA LYS A 114 5.84 6.28 17.62
C LYS A 114 5.00 5.35 16.74
N TRP A 115 3.76 5.72 16.41
CA TRP A 115 2.94 4.95 15.49
C TRP A 115 3.43 5.07 14.05
N ILE A 116 3.77 6.28 13.59
CA ILE A 116 4.38 6.54 12.27
C ILE A 116 5.69 5.76 12.14
N LYS A 117 6.62 5.91 13.09
CA LYS A 117 7.93 5.23 13.05
C LYS A 117 7.79 3.72 12.94
N ARG A 118 6.86 3.12 13.69
CA ARG A 118 6.58 1.68 13.62
C ARG A 118 5.98 1.26 12.29
N ASN A 119 5.01 2.00 11.76
CA ASN A 119 4.42 1.71 10.46
C ASN A 119 5.43 1.87 9.33
N LEU A 120 6.26 2.91 9.38
CA LEU A 120 7.32 3.15 8.40
C LEU A 120 8.33 1.99 8.40
N ALA A 121 8.84 1.61 9.57
CA ALA A 121 9.79 0.50 9.70
C ALA A 121 9.23 -0.81 9.12
N LYS A 122 7.95 -1.11 9.39
CA LYS A 122 7.27 -2.28 8.83
C LYS A 122 7.17 -2.22 7.31
N ARG A 123 6.76 -1.08 6.77
CA ARG A 123 6.68 -0.88 5.31
C ARG A 123 8.03 -1.03 4.64
N SER A 124 9.08 -0.44 5.20
CA SER A 124 10.45 -0.56 4.66
C SER A 124 10.95 -2.00 4.60
N LEU A 125 10.50 -2.87 5.50
CA LEU A 125 10.84 -4.31 5.46
C LEU A 125 10.01 -5.10 4.43
N MET A 126 8.75 -4.70 4.21
CA MET A 126 7.79 -5.42 3.38
C MET A 126 7.79 -4.99 1.92
N GLU A 127 8.15 -3.74 1.67
CA GLU A 127 8.28 -3.10 0.37
C GLU A 127 9.75 -2.66 0.23
N PRO A 128 10.71 -3.61 0.18
CA PRO A 128 12.08 -3.24 -0.11
C PRO A 128 12.08 -2.59 -1.50
N PHE A 129 12.61 -1.37 -1.56
CA PHE A 129 12.78 -0.68 -2.83
C PHE A 129 13.56 -1.57 -3.79
N ASP A 130 13.15 -1.58 -5.05
CA ASP A 130 13.89 -2.30 -6.07
C ASP A 130 15.31 -1.72 -6.13
N VAL A 131 16.31 -2.59 -6.07
CA VAL A 131 17.72 -2.18 -6.10
C VAL A 131 18.00 -1.42 -7.40
N GLU A 132 17.32 -1.75 -8.49
CA GLU A 132 17.38 -1.00 -9.75
C GLU A 132 16.77 0.40 -9.65
N GLU A 133 15.72 0.57 -8.84
CA GLU A 133 15.09 1.88 -8.57
C GLU A 133 16.00 2.75 -7.67
N VAL A 134 16.73 2.14 -6.73
CA VAL A 134 17.76 2.81 -5.90
C VAL A 134 18.99 3.17 -6.71
N TYR A 135 19.45 2.31 -7.64
CA TYR A 135 20.55 2.64 -8.56
C TYR A 135 20.15 3.72 -9.56
N ASN A 136 18.90 3.73 -10.05
CA ASN A 136 18.39 4.81 -10.89
C ASN A 136 18.11 6.11 -10.10
N GLN A 137 17.92 6.03 -8.78
CA GLN A 137 17.90 7.17 -7.85
C GLN A 137 19.29 7.53 -7.29
N SER A 138 20.37 6.89 -7.74
CA SER A 138 21.74 7.32 -7.43
C SER A 138 22.15 8.57 -8.22
N VAL A 139 21.42 9.66 -7.98
CA VAL A 139 21.79 11.07 -8.22
C VAL A 139 21.10 11.84 -7.09
N SER A 140 21.71 12.30 -5.99
CA SER A 140 23.10 12.61 -5.70
C SER A 140 23.33 12.41 -4.19
N PHE A 141 24.29 11.56 -3.82
CA PHE A 141 25.09 11.79 -2.61
C PHE A 141 26.48 12.27 -3.07
N THR A 142 26.49 13.40 -3.77
CA THR A 142 27.64 14.28 -3.82
C THR A 142 27.27 15.51 -2.96
N PRO A 143 28.14 15.97 -2.04
CA PRO A 143 27.93 17.22 -1.34
C PRO A 143 28.30 18.34 -2.31
N ASP A 144 27.50 18.54 -3.36
CA ASP A 144 27.71 19.60 -4.33
C ASP A 144 26.58 20.63 -4.20
N VAL A 145 26.86 21.64 -3.39
CA VAL A 145 25.98 22.80 -3.15
C VAL A 145 25.62 23.48 -4.48
N GLU A 146 26.49 23.40 -5.49
CA GLU A 146 26.27 23.99 -6.81
C GLU A 146 25.14 23.27 -7.57
N GLN A 147 25.06 21.93 -7.51
CA GLN A 147 23.97 21.17 -8.14
C GLN A 147 22.60 21.48 -7.51
N LYS A 148 22.55 21.67 -6.19
CA LYS A 148 21.32 21.99 -5.46
C LYS A 148 20.81 23.41 -5.81
N VAL A 149 21.73 24.37 -5.92
CA VAL A 149 21.42 25.74 -6.37
C VAL A 149 20.95 25.73 -7.83
N PHE A 150 21.52 24.89 -8.69
CA PHE A 150 21.07 24.71 -10.07
C PHE A 150 19.64 24.15 -10.15
N SER A 151 19.28 23.16 -9.32
CA SER A 151 17.93 22.60 -9.31
C SER A 151 16.88 23.62 -8.86
N ASP A 152 17.16 24.43 -7.83
CA ASP A 152 16.21 25.43 -7.33
C ASP A 152 15.98 26.55 -8.36
N ASN A 153 17.03 26.97 -9.06
CA ASN A 153 16.93 27.97 -10.14
C ASN A 153 16.07 27.48 -11.31
N ILE A 154 16.24 26.22 -11.73
CA ILE A 154 15.43 25.63 -12.80
C ILE A 154 13.97 25.51 -12.36
N ILE A 155 13.71 25.07 -11.12
CA ILE A 155 12.35 24.94 -10.58
C ILE A 155 11.65 26.30 -10.52
N ASN A 156 12.35 27.35 -10.06
CA ASN A 156 11.81 28.71 -10.02
C ASN A 156 11.51 29.24 -11.43
N LEU A 157 12.42 29.03 -12.38
CA LEU A 157 12.19 29.42 -13.77
C LEU A 157 10.94 28.76 -14.35
N LEU A 158 10.78 27.45 -14.13
CA LEU A 158 9.63 26.70 -14.60
C LEU A 158 8.33 27.16 -13.91
N ASN A 159 8.37 27.48 -12.61
CA ASN A 159 7.20 28.01 -11.89
C ASN A 159 6.70 29.34 -12.48
N GLU A 160 7.63 30.19 -12.93
CA GLU A 160 7.34 31.49 -13.53
C GLU A 160 6.86 31.39 -14.97
N HIS A 161 7.44 30.49 -15.77
CA HIS A 161 7.27 30.48 -17.23
C HIS A 161 6.35 29.40 -17.77
N ILE A 162 5.93 28.43 -16.94
CA ILE A 162 4.99 27.40 -17.40
C ILE A 162 3.61 28.03 -17.68
N PRO A 163 3.02 27.75 -18.86
CA PRO A 163 1.74 28.31 -19.25
C PRO A 163 0.61 27.81 -18.34
N VAL A 164 -0.38 28.67 -18.12
CA VAL A 164 -1.52 28.40 -17.22
C VAL A 164 -2.26 27.11 -17.59
N SER A 165 -2.34 26.79 -18.88
CA SER A 165 -2.96 25.55 -19.39
C SER A 165 -2.28 24.26 -18.92
N LEU A 166 -0.97 24.31 -18.66
CA LEU A 166 -0.17 23.15 -18.26
C LEU A 166 0.18 23.13 -16.78
N ARG A 167 -0.18 24.17 -16.00
CA ARG A 167 0.15 24.24 -14.57
C ARG A 167 -0.39 23.08 -13.74
N ALA A 168 -1.61 22.63 -14.04
CA ALA A 168 -2.20 21.50 -13.32
C ALA A 168 -1.45 20.19 -13.59
N ASP A 169 -1.00 19.99 -14.83
CA ASP A 169 -0.21 18.82 -15.22
C ASP A 169 1.23 18.93 -14.70
N TYR A 170 1.81 20.13 -14.68
CA TYR A 170 3.13 20.38 -14.09
C TYR A 170 3.16 20.11 -12.58
N ARG A 171 2.15 20.56 -11.82
CA ARG A 171 2.06 20.23 -10.38
C ARG A 171 1.99 18.72 -10.15
N LYS A 172 1.14 18.03 -10.93
CA LYS A 172 1.08 16.56 -10.91
C LYS A 172 2.42 15.93 -11.25
N PHE A 173 3.20 16.53 -12.15
CA PHE A 173 4.51 16.03 -12.55
C PHE A 173 5.54 16.17 -11.44
N VAL A 174 5.55 17.33 -10.74
CA VAL A 174 6.41 17.57 -9.57
C VAL A 174 6.04 16.67 -8.40
N ASP A 175 4.74 16.45 -8.16
CA ASP A 175 4.22 15.62 -7.07
C ASP A 175 4.28 14.11 -7.37
N GLY A 176 4.82 13.69 -8.53
CA GLY A 176 4.93 12.28 -8.93
C GLY A 176 3.59 11.60 -9.27
N ALA A 177 2.53 12.38 -9.48
CA ALA A 177 1.20 11.87 -9.83
C ALA A 177 1.09 11.43 -11.30
N SER A 178 0.16 10.52 -11.58
CA SER A 178 -0.06 9.98 -12.93
C SER A 178 -0.66 11.02 -13.87
N ILE A 179 -0.05 11.18 -15.05
CA ILE A 179 -0.47 12.09 -16.13
C ILE A 179 -0.67 11.26 -17.41
N PRO A 180 -1.77 11.45 -18.15
CA PRO A 180 -1.97 10.80 -19.44
C PRO A 180 -0.79 11.04 -20.40
N LYS A 181 -0.36 10.00 -21.12
CA LYS A 181 0.85 10.01 -21.98
C LYS A 181 0.94 11.23 -22.91
N SER A 182 -0.13 11.52 -23.65
CA SER A 182 -0.21 12.67 -24.57
C SER A 182 0.00 14.03 -23.87
N ARG A 183 -0.51 14.19 -22.64
CA ARG A 183 -0.32 15.42 -21.86
C ARG A 183 1.08 15.53 -21.27
N ARG A 184 1.66 14.40 -20.84
CA ARG A 184 3.03 14.33 -20.36
C ARG A 184 4.03 14.71 -21.47
N GLU A 185 3.82 14.21 -22.68
CA GLU A 185 4.66 14.55 -23.84
C GLU A 185 4.60 16.05 -24.17
N ASN A 186 3.41 16.64 -24.14
CA ASN A 186 3.21 18.08 -24.34
C ASN A 186 3.90 18.92 -23.24
N LEU A 187 3.74 18.54 -21.97
CA LEU A 187 4.41 19.20 -20.85
C LEU A 187 5.93 19.17 -20.98
N ILE A 188 6.51 18.01 -21.33
CA ILE A 188 7.96 17.86 -21.53
C ILE A 188 8.45 18.72 -22.70
N HIS A 189 7.67 18.81 -23.78
CA HIS A 189 8.01 19.65 -24.93
C HIS A 189 8.11 21.12 -24.52
N GLU A 190 7.13 21.64 -23.79
CA GLU A 190 7.12 23.03 -23.31
C GLU A 190 8.23 23.31 -22.30
N ILE A 191 8.50 22.40 -21.36
CA ILE A 191 9.63 22.52 -20.44
C ILE A 191 10.95 22.65 -21.20
N LYS A 192 11.15 21.86 -22.26
CA LYS A 192 12.36 21.94 -23.11
C LYS A 192 12.46 23.28 -23.84
N ILE A 193 11.35 23.84 -24.30
CA ILE A 193 11.32 25.17 -24.94
C ILE A 193 11.74 26.25 -23.94
N ILE A 194 11.17 26.23 -22.73
CA ILE A 194 11.47 27.21 -21.67
C ILE A 194 12.95 27.16 -21.30
N ILE A 195 13.49 25.95 -21.10
CA ILE A 195 14.91 25.77 -20.76
C ILE A 195 15.81 26.22 -21.92
N LYS A 196 15.50 25.86 -23.17
CA LYS A 196 16.30 26.27 -24.34
C LYS A 196 16.28 27.78 -24.55
N LYS A 197 15.16 28.44 -24.25
CA LYS A 197 15.06 29.91 -24.37
C LYS A 197 15.95 30.64 -23.36
N HIS A 198 16.12 30.08 -22.16
CA HIS A 198 16.87 30.72 -21.07
C HIS A 198 18.34 30.27 -20.96
N TRP A 199 18.69 29.08 -21.46
CA TRP A 199 20.07 28.55 -21.44
C TRP A 199 20.67 28.21 -22.81
N GLY A 200 19.90 28.35 -23.90
CA GLY A 200 20.35 28.02 -25.26
C GLY A 200 20.94 29.19 -26.05
N SER A 201 21.39 30.26 -25.38
CA SER A 201 22.20 31.32 -26.00
C SER A 201 23.59 31.32 -25.37
N ASN A 202 24.43 30.40 -25.85
CA ASN A 202 25.88 30.50 -25.91
C ASN A 202 26.29 30.09 -27.33
#